data_AF-A0A7W8KCX6-F1
#
_entry.id   AF-A0A7W8KCX6-F1
#
_cell.length_a   1.000
_cell.length_b   1.000
_cell.length_c   1.000
_cell.angle_alpha   90.00
_cell.angle_beta   90.00
_cell.angle_gamma   90.00
#
_symmetry.space_group_name_H-M   'P 1'
#
loop_
_entity.id
_entity.type
_entity.pdbx_description
1 polymer ?
#
loop_
_entity_poly.entity_id
_entity_poly.type
_entity_poly.pdbx_seq_one_letter_code
_entity_poly.pdbx_strand_id
1 'polypeptide(L)'
;MTAVLILMVIFGGIALITYVDNSTKAQRRALPEPDVRTPATAAALPAPADPSGGAETLILDLPEPARAAAWTLLCDVVDALKAGSGDARTTYLLTQTRDAYLPDTLRAYHGLTDGARRTLSAQGQPPETLLHEQLRLLEDGVREALRHDHATADRLLAQGRFLRERFGQAEGNALTLPGPARPLD
;
A
#
# COMPACT_ATOMS: atom_id res chain seq x y z
N MET A 1 24.91 17.65 -0.63
CA MET A 1 23.91 18.45 0.13
C MET A 1 22.73 18.91 -0.72
N THR A 2 22.90 19.13 -2.03
CA THR A 2 21.83 19.54 -2.97
C THR A 2 20.73 18.49 -3.18
N ALA A 3 21.03 17.19 -3.17
CA ALA A 3 20.03 16.13 -3.34
C ALA A 3 19.03 16.02 -2.17
N VAL A 4 19.47 16.34 -0.93
CA VAL A 4 18.60 16.31 0.26
C VAL A 4 17.62 17.48 0.26
N LEU A 5 18.04 18.65 -0.24
CA LEU A 5 17.17 19.82 -0.39
C LEU A 5 16.05 19.58 -1.41
N ILE A 6 16.33 18.87 -2.50
CA ILE A 6 15.32 18.54 -3.51
C ILE A 6 14.28 17.57 -2.93
N LEU A 7 14.72 16.54 -2.19
CA LEU A 7 13.81 15.58 -1.54
C LEU A 7 12.91 16.28 -0.49
N MET A 8 13.48 17.21 0.29
CA MET A 8 12.72 17.90 1.33
C MET A 8 11.68 18.89 0.76
N VAL A 9 11.95 19.51 -0.38
CA VAL A 9 10.98 20.39 -1.07
C VAL A 9 9.82 19.58 -1.66
N ILE A 10 10.07 18.37 -2.19
CA ILE A 10 9.03 17.48 -2.74
C ILE A 10 8.15 16.92 -1.61
N PHE A 11 8.73 16.40 -0.52
CA PHE A 11 7.95 15.86 0.60
C PHE A 11 7.29 16.95 1.45
N GLY A 12 7.93 18.11 1.63
CA GLY A 12 7.37 19.24 2.37
C GLY A 12 6.14 19.83 1.70
N GLY A 13 6.11 19.86 0.36
CA GLY A 13 4.93 20.29 -0.40
C GLY A 13 3.72 19.39 -0.21
N ILE A 14 3.91 18.06 -0.25
CA ILE A 14 2.83 17.07 -0.08
C ILE A 14 2.28 17.09 1.35
N ALA A 15 3.13 17.25 2.37
CA ALA A 15 2.70 17.34 3.76
C ALA A 15 1.95 18.64 4.09
N LEU A 16 2.31 19.77 3.46
CA LEU A 16 1.60 21.04 3.66
C LEU A 16 0.21 21.03 3.00
N ILE A 17 0.06 20.36 1.84
CA ILE A 17 -1.23 20.21 1.15
C ILE A 17 -2.21 19.35 1.96
N THR A 18 -1.75 18.24 2.54
CA THR A 18 -2.61 17.39 3.38
C THR A 18 -2.99 18.05 4.71
N TYR A 19 -2.11 18.88 5.29
CA TYR A 19 -2.38 19.59 6.55
C TYR A 19 -3.43 20.70 6.41
N VAL A 20 -3.40 21.48 5.32
CA VAL A 20 -4.39 22.54 5.06
C VAL A 20 -5.77 21.97 4.71
N ASP A 21 -5.83 20.81 4.05
CA ASP A 21 -7.08 20.15 3.69
C ASP A 21 -7.79 19.53 4.91
N ASN A 22 -7.01 19.07 5.90
CA ASN A 22 -7.57 18.56 7.16
C ASN A 22 -8.06 19.68 8.10
N SER A 23 -7.34 20.82 8.16
CA SER A 23 -7.77 21.97 8.98
C SER A 23 -9.02 22.65 8.43
N THR A 24 -9.15 22.78 7.10
CA THR A 24 -10.35 23.34 6.45
C THR A 24 -11.58 22.43 6.57
N LYS A 25 -11.42 21.10 6.57
CA LYS A 25 -12.51 20.14 6.86
C LYS A 25 -12.98 20.22 8.32
N ALA A 26 -12.07 20.39 9.26
CA ALA A 26 -12.41 20.57 10.67
C ALA A 26 -13.16 21.91 10.91
N GLN A 27 -12.77 22.97 10.19
CA GLN A 27 -13.37 24.30 10.33
C GLN A 27 -14.76 24.40 9.68
N ARG A 28 -15.01 23.67 8.58
CA ARG A 28 -16.33 23.63 7.90
C ARG A 28 -17.43 22.87 8.65
N ARG A 29 -17.08 22.03 9.63
CA ARG A 29 -18.07 21.34 10.49
C ARG A 29 -18.66 22.22 11.60
N ALA A 30 -18.12 23.42 11.81
CA ALA A 30 -18.37 24.21 13.01
C ALA A 30 -19.17 25.52 12.81
N LEU A 31 -19.69 25.85 11.61
CA LEU A 31 -20.50 27.06 11.45
C LEU A 31 -21.81 26.85 10.67
N PRO A 32 -22.91 27.51 11.11
CA PRO A 32 -24.19 27.51 10.41
C PRO A 32 -24.17 28.50 9.23
N GLU A 33 -24.83 28.12 8.13
CA GLU A 33 -24.86 28.84 6.86
C GLU A 33 -25.41 30.27 6.94
N PRO A 34 -24.98 31.13 6.00
CA PRO A 34 -25.98 31.79 5.16
C PRO A 34 -25.66 31.78 3.65
N ASP A 35 -26.78 31.69 2.92
CA ASP A 35 -27.01 31.78 1.47
C ASP A 35 -26.41 33.02 0.80
N VAL A 36 -25.61 32.85 -0.27
CA VAL A 36 -25.53 33.79 -1.41
C VAL A 36 -25.15 33.02 -2.70
N ARG A 37 -26.07 33.02 -3.66
CA ARG A 37 -25.90 32.61 -5.06
C ARG A 37 -24.89 33.48 -5.81
N THR A 38 -24.00 32.90 -6.61
CA THR A 38 -23.60 33.38 -7.97
C THR A 38 -22.88 32.24 -8.73
N PRO A 39 -23.19 32.00 -10.02
CA PRO A 39 -22.72 30.83 -10.75
C PRO A 39 -21.32 31.07 -11.31
N ALA A 40 -20.34 30.32 -10.82
CA ALA A 40 -19.09 30.11 -11.51
C ALA A 40 -19.09 28.65 -11.97
N THR A 41 -19.02 28.45 -13.29
CA THR A 41 -18.60 27.22 -13.95
C THR A 41 -17.22 26.82 -13.43
N ALA A 42 -17.17 26.27 -12.22
CA ALA A 42 -16.09 25.44 -11.77
C ALA A 42 -16.25 24.14 -12.54
N ALA A 43 -15.27 23.84 -13.39
CA ALA A 43 -15.06 22.50 -13.89
C ALA A 43 -15.05 21.58 -12.67
N ALA A 44 -16.17 20.90 -12.44
CA ALA A 44 -16.26 19.87 -11.45
C ALA A 44 -15.15 18.86 -11.80
N LEU A 45 -14.20 18.68 -10.89
CA LEU A 45 -13.41 17.46 -10.90
C LEU A 45 -14.42 16.31 -10.99
N PRO A 46 -14.17 15.29 -11.82
CA PRO A 46 -15.08 14.18 -11.92
C PRO A 46 -15.35 13.64 -10.51
N ALA A 47 -16.62 13.64 -10.11
CA ALA A 47 -17.09 12.77 -9.05
C ALA A 47 -16.54 11.36 -9.29
N PRO A 48 -16.28 10.53 -8.26
CA PRO A 48 -15.78 9.18 -8.47
C PRO A 48 -16.74 8.47 -9.43
N ALA A 49 -16.30 8.30 -10.67
CA ALA A 49 -17.08 7.62 -11.66
C ALA A 49 -17.00 6.14 -11.30
N ASP A 50 -18.13 5.60 -10.82
CA ASP A 50 -18.45 4.21 -11.08
C ASP A 50 -19.13 4.15 -12.46
N PRO A 51 -18.44 3.66 -13.50
CA PRO A 51 -19.12 3.01 -14.59
C PRO A 51 -18.55 1.61 -14.76
N SER A 52 -19.16 0.66 -14.03
CA SER A 52 -19.34 -0.74 -14.45
C SER A 52 -18.12 -1.43 -15.05
N GLY A 53 -17.21 -1.83 -14.17
CA GLY A 53 -16.11 -2.72 -14.50
C GLY A 53 -15.05 -2.76 -13.42
N GLY A 54 -14.79 -3.93 -12.83
CA GLY A 54 -13.66 -4.11 -11.92
C GLY A 54 -12.31 -3.87 -12.60
N ALA A 55 -11.20 -3.93 -11.86
CA ALA A 55 -9.86 -3.82 -12.45
C ALA A 55 -9.70 -4.78 -13.65
N GLU A 56 -10.34 -5.95 -13.59
CA GLU A 56 -10.38 -6.98 -14.61
C GLU A 56 -10.81 -6.45 -15.98
N THR A 57 -11.91 -5.69 -16.05
CA THR A 57 -12.39 -5.17 -17.35
C THR A 57 -11.45 -4.10 -17.89
N LEU A 58 -10.94 -3.23 -17.02
CA LEU A 58 -9.97 -2.20 -17.41
C LEU A 58 -8.68 -2.81 -17.95
N ILE A 59 -8.26 -3.96 -17.43
CA ILE A 59 -7.07 -4.70 -17.87
C ILE A 59 -7.28 -5.30 -19.27
N LEU A 60 -8.45 -5.86 -19.55
CA LEU A 60 -8.72 -6.50 -20.85
C LEU A 60 -8.58 -5.54 -22.04
N ASP A 61 -8.93 -4.27 -21.82
CA ASP A 61 -8.85 -3.20 -22.81
C ASP A 61 -7.44 -2.61 -22.98
N LEU A 62 -6.45 -3.04 -22.20
CA LEU A 62 -5.08 -2.57 -22.33
C LEU A 62 -4.37 -3.18 -23.56
N PRO A 63 -3.44 -2.43 -24.18
CA PRO A 63 -2.52 -2.99 -25.16
C PRO A 63 -1.50 -3.93 -24.50
N GLU A 64 -0.94 -4.84 -25.29
CA GLU A 64 0.25 -5.58 -24.88
C GLU A 64 1.48 -4.66 -24.91
N PRO A 65 2.44 -4.82 -23.96
CA PRO A 65 2.53 -5.84 -22.91
C PRO A 65 1.86 -5.46 -21.57
N ALA A 66 1.22 -4.28 -21.49
CA ALA A 66 0.69 -3.75 -20.23
C ALA A 66 -0.45 -4.63 -19.67
N ARG A 67 -1.27 -5.21 -20.53
CA ARG A 67 -2.33 -6.15 -20.14
C ARG A 67 -1.78 -7.35 -19.37
N ALA A 68 -0.77 -8.03 -19.91
CA ALA A 68 -0.17 -9.20 -19.25
C ALA A 68 0.44 -8.85 -17.88
N ALA A 69 1.11 -7.70 -17.78
CA ALA A 69 1.69 -7.23 -16.53
C ALA A 69 0.62 -6.92 -15.48
N ALA A 70 -0.41 -6.15 -15.84
CA ALA A 70 -1.49 -5.80 -14.93
C ALA A 70 -2.32 -7.03 -14.49
N TRP A 71 -2.51 -8.00 -15.38
CA TRP A 71 -3.19 -9.25 -15.05
C TRP A 71 -2.40 -10.10 -14.06
N THR A 72 -1.09 -10.25 -14.29
CA THR A 72 -0.20 -10.96 -13.36
C THR A 72 -0.23 -10.31 -11.98
N LEU A 73 -0.11 -8.99 -11.91
CA LEU A 73 -0.19 -8.23 -10.66
C LEU A 73 -1.52 -8.46 -9.92
N LEU A 74 -2.64 -8.41 -10.63
CA LEU A 74 -3.95 -8.64 -10.02
C LEU A 74 -4.08 -10.05 -9.45
N CYS A 75 -3.62 -11.06 -10.20
CA CYS A 75 -3.60 -12.46 -9.73
C CYS A 75 -2.75 -12.59 -8.47
N ASP A 76 -1.52 -12.06 -8.46
CA ASP A 76 -0.61 -12.13 -7.31
C ASP A 76 -1.24 -11.51 -6.05
N VAL A 77 -1.88 -10.35 -6.20
CA VAL A 77 -2.57 -9.66 -5.09
C VAL A 77 -3.75 -10.47 -4.59
N VAL A 78 -4.59 -10.98 -5.48
CA VAL A 78 -5.77 -11.78 -5.13
C VAL A 78 -5.36 -13.07 -4.43
N ASP A 79 -4.33 -13.75 -4.92
CA ASP A 79 -3.85 -14.99 -4.33
C ASP A 79 -3.20 -14.77 -2.96
N ALA A 80 -2.44 -13.68 -2.79
CA ALA A 80 -1.91 -13.30 -1.49
C ALA A 80 -3.00 -12.95 -0.46
N LEU A 81 -4.05 -12.23 -0.88
CA LEU A 81 -5.20 -11.93 -0.01
C LEU A 81 -5.96 -13.20 0.39
N LYS A 82 -6.10 -14.19 -0.51
CA LYS A 82 -6.73 -15.48 -0.21
C LYS A 82 -5.89 -16.35 0.71
N ALA A 83 -4.57 -16.36 0.53
CA ALA A 83 -3.65 -17.09 1.40
C ALA A 83 -3.70 -16.54 2.84
N GLY A 84 -4.02 -15.25 2.98
CA GLY A 84 -4.03 -14.54 4.25
C GLY A 84 -2.60 -14.13 4.62
N SER A 85 -2.44 -12.90 5.10
CA SER A 85 -1.19 -12.42 5.66
C SER A 85 -1.34 -12.26 7.18
N GLY A 86 -0.30 -12.62 7.93
CA GLY A 86 -0.26 -12.41 9.38
C GLY A 86 -0.04 -10.94 9.75
N ASP A 87 0.40 -10.12 8.78
CA ASP A 87 0.68 -8.71 8.95
C ASP A 87 -0.48 -7.83 8.43
N ALA A 88 -1.04 -7.01 9.33
CA ALA A 88 -2.10 -6.06 9.01
C ALA A 88 -1.65 -5.01 7.98
N ARG A 89 -0.37 -4.62 7.99
CA ARG A 89 0.17 -3.66 7.02
C ARG A 89 0.21 -4.26 5.62
N THR A 90 0.69 -5.49 5.49
CA THR A 90 0.71 -6.22 4.22
C THR A 90 -0.70 -6.41 3.69
N THR A 91 -1.64 -6.86 4.54
CA THR A 91 -3.06 -7.00 4.17
C THR A 91 -3.66 -5.68 3.69
N TYR A 92 -3.39 -4.58 4.40
CA TYR A 92 -3.85 -3.25 4.00
C TYR A 92 -3.33 -2.84 2.63
N LEU A 93 -2.02 -3.01 2.39
CA LEU A 93 -1.40 -2.63 1.12
C LEU A 93 -1.97 -3.45 -0.04
N LEU A 94 -2.09 -4.77 0.10
CA LEU A 94 -2.69 -5.63 -0.91
C LEU A 94 -4.14 -5.24 -1.21
N THR A 95 -4.93 -4.95 -0.18
CA THR A 95 -6.31 -4.48 -0.32
C THR A 95 -6.36 -3.15 -1.08
N GLN A 96 -5.52 -2.19 -0.73
CA GLN A 96 -5.44 -0.89 -1.43
C GLN A 96 -4.97 -1.03 -2.87
N THR A 97 -4.01 -1.92 -3.15
CA THR A 97 -3.57 -2.19 -4.52
C THR A 97 -4.72 -2.71 -5.37
N ARG A 98 -5.52 -3.67 -4.85
CA ARG A 98 -6.67 -4.24 -5.54
C ARG A 98 -7.81 -3.24 -5.73
N ASP A 99 -8.16 -2.52 -4.66
CA ASP A 99 -9.42 -1.76 -4.62
C ASP A 99 -9.25 -0.31 -5.09
N ALA A 100 -8.04 0.25 -5.04
CA ALA A 100 -7.78 1.64 -5.38
C ALA A 100 -6.61 1.82 -6.36
N TYR A 101 -5.39 1.42 -6.00
CA TYR A 101 -4.21 1.87 -6.74
C TYR A 101 -4.13 1.34 -8.17
N LEU A 102 -4.38 0.04 -8.38
CA LEU A 102 -4.41 -0.53 -9.72
C LEU A 102 -5.60 0.03 -10.54
N PRO A 103 -6.86 -0.03 -10.06
CA PRO A 103 -8.00 0.58 -10.76
C PRO A 103 -7.79 2.06 -11.12
N ASP A 104 -7.29 2.87 -10.20
CA ASP A 104 -7.05 4.30 -10.41
C ASP A 104 -6.00 4.54 -11.49
N THR A 105 -4.91 3.76 -11.47
CA THR A 105 -3.85 3.82 -12.48
C THR A 105 -4.40 3.51 -13.87
N LEU A 106 -5.23 2.45 -13.98
CA LEU A 106 -5.81 2.05 -15.26
C LEU A 106 -6.85 3.04 -15.76
N ARG A 107 -7.70 3.57 -14.87
CA ARG A 107 -8.67 4.63 -15.21
C ARG A 107 -7.97 5.90 -15.68
N ALA A 108 -6.84 6.26 -15.06
CA ALA A 108 -6.05 7.41 -15.50
C ALA A 108 -5.49 7.22 -16.92
N TYR A 109 -4.97 6.04 -17.25
CA TYR A 109 -4.49 5.73 -18.61
C TYR A 109 -5.62 5.75 -19.66
N HIS A 110 -6.75 5.11 -19.35
CA HIS A 110 -7.92 5.07 -20.24
C HIS A 110 -8.57 6.45 -20.41
N GLY A 111 -8.50 7.30 -19.39
CA GLY A 111 -9.01 8.68 -19.42
C GLY A 111 -8.15 9.67 -20.22
N LEU A 112 -7.00 9.26 -20.75
CA LEU A 112 -6.12 10.15 -21.53
C LEU A 112 -6.75 10.53 -22.88
N THR A 113 -7.03 11.82 -23.03
CA THR A 113 -7.40 12.41 -24.32
C THR A 113 -6.22 12.40 -25.30
N ASP A 114 -6.49 12.45 -26.60
CA ASP A 114 -5.44 12.52 -27.62
C ASP A 114 -4.52 13.73 -27.45
N GLY A 115 -5.06 14.85 -26.95
CA GLY A 115 -4.27 16.03 -26.62
C GLY A 115 -3.26 15.74 -25.52
N ALA A 116 -3.71 15.13 -24.42
CA ALA A 116 -2.85 14.73 -23.32
C ALA A 116 -1.78 13.70 -23.75
N ARG A 117 -2.17 12.71 -24.57
CA ARG A 117 -1.24 11.72 -25.15
C ARG A 117 -0.13 12.40 -25.95
N ARG A 118 -0.48 13.34 -26.85
CA ARG A 118 0.52 14.09 -27.63
C ARG A 118 1.43 14.94 -26.76
N THR A 119 0.89 15.61 -25.74
CA THR A 119 1.68 16.42 -24.80
C THR A 119 2.68 15.56 -24.04
N LEU A 120 2.25 14.42 -23.51
CA LEU A 120 3.12 13.47 -22.80
C LEU A 120 4.24 12.94 -23.71
N SER A 121 3.91 12.53 -24.93
CA SER A 121 4.92 12.09 -25.90
C SER A 121 5.90 13.20 -26.28
N ALA A 122 5.44 14.45 -26.44
CA ALA A 122 6.32 15.58 -26.71
C ALA A 122 7.27 15.92 -25.54
N GLN A 123 6.89 15.54 -24.31
CA GLN A 123 7.73 15.63 -23.11
C GLN A 123 8.68 14.42 -22.96
N GLY A 124 8.69 13.49 -23.92
CA GLY A 124 9.51 12.28 -23.87
C GLY A 124 8.98 11.20 -22.94
N GLN A 125 7.72 11.31 -22.50
CA GLN A 125 7.07 10.34 -21.62
C GLN A 125 5.84 9.76 -22.30
N PRO A 126 5.99 8.86 -23.29
CA PRO A 126 4.84 8.28 -23.96
C PRO A 126 3.94 7.55 -22.95
N PRO A 127 2.60 7.64 -23.07
CA PRO A 127 1.65 7.09 -22.12
C PRO A 127 1.87 5.61 -21.76
N GLU A 128 2.28 4.81 -22.75
CA GLU A 128 2.52 3.38 -22.61
C GLU A 128 3.74 3.11 -21.71
N THR A 129 4.80 3.91 -21.84
CA THR A 129 5.98 3.82 -20.97
C THR A 129 5.63 4.23 -19.55
N LEU A 130 4.88 5.33 -19.37
CA LEU A 130 4.42 5.75 -18.05
C LEU A 130 3.56 4.67 -17.39
N LEU A 131 2.59 4.10 -18.11
CA LEU A 131 1.78 3.02 -17.58
C LEU A 131 2.63 1.83 -17.14
N HIS A 132 3.60 1.42 -17.97
CA HIS A 132 4.49 0.32 -17.64
C HIS A 132 5.31 0.59 -16.37
N GLU A 133 5.86 1.80 -16.22
CA GLU A 133 6.59 2.21 -15.02
C GLU A 133 5.71 2.17 -13.77
N GLN A 134 4.48 2.68 -13.87
CA GLN A 134 3.52 2.66 -12.76
C GLN A 134 3.12 1.24 -12.35
N LEU A 135 2.87 0.35 -13.31
CA LEU A 135 2.60 -1.07 -13.04
C LEU A 135 3.78 -1.75 -12.36
N ARG A 136 5.01 -1.47 -12.81
CA ARG A 136 6.23 -2.00 -12.18
C ARG A 136 6.40 -1.52 -10.74
N LEU A 137 6.07 -0.25 -10.45
CA LEU A 137 6.10 0.27 -9.07
C LEU A 137 5.09 -0.44 -8.17
N LEU A 138 3.89 -0.73 -8.66
CA LEU A 138 2.89 -1.50 -7.92
C LEU A 138 3.37 -2.94 -7.68
N GLU A 139 3.93 -3.58 -8.69
CA GLU A 139 4.49 -4.94 -8.61
C GLU A 139 5.63 -5.01 -7.58
N ASP A 140 6.59 -4.09 -7.64
CA ASP A 140 7.71 -4.02 -6.70
C ASP A 140 7.21 -3.78 -5.26
N GLY A 141 6.19 -2.91 -5.09
CA GLY A 141 5.57 -2.66 -3.79
C GLY A 141 4.85 -3.87 -3.20
N VAL A 142 4.11 -4.62 -4.02
CA VAL A 142 3.44 -5.87 -3.62
C VAL A 142 4.47 -6.93 -3.25
N ARG A 143 5.46 -7.17 -4.11
CA ARG A 143 6.53 -8.14 -3.86
C ARG A 143 7.26 -7.85 -2.54
N GLU A 144 7.55 -6.58 -2.30
CA GLU A 144 8.26 -6.18 -1.09
C GLU A 144 7.43 -6.36 0.18
N ALA A 145 6.13 -6.09 0.15
CA ALA A 145 5.25 -6.34 1.28
C ALA A 145 5.18 -7.82 1.63
N LEU A 146 5.02 -8.69 0.63
CA LEU A 146 5.00 -10.15 0.83
C LEU A 146 6.31 -10.68 1.42
N ARG A 147 7.45 -10.14 0.97
CA ARG A 147 8.77 -10.49 1.52
C ARG A 147 8.91 -10.13 3.00
N HIS A 148 8.36 -8.99 3.42
CA HIS A 148 8.41 -8.53 4.81
C HIS A 148 7.58 -9.40 5.76
N ASP A 149 6.43 -9.92 5.32
CA ASP A 149 5.59 -10.80 6.13
C ASP A 149 6.35 -12.09 6.51
N HIS A 150 6.97 -12.74 5.51
CA HIS A 150 7.81 -13.92 5.74
C HIS A 150 8.99 -13.65 6.69
N ALA A 151 9.70 -12.54 6.49
CA ALA A 151 10.82 -12.18 7.35
C ALA A 151 10.40 -11.91 8.81
N THR A 152 9.19 -11.41 9.03
CA THR A 152 8.65 -11.15 10.37
C THR A 152 8.27 -12.44 11.08
N ALA A 153 7.65 -13.38 10.36
CA ALA A 153 7.36 -14.72 10.87
C ALA A 153 8.65 -15.46 11.29
N ASP A 154 9.69 -15.43 10.45
CA ASP A 154 10.97 -16.07 10.75
C ASP A 154 11.65 -15.49 11.99
N ARG A 155 11.62 -14.16 12.17
CA ARG A 155 12.15 -13.50 13.37
C ARG A 155 11.40 -13.91 14.63
N LEU A 156 10.07 -14.01 14.56
CA LEU A 156 9.26 -14.44 15.69
C LEU A 156 9.59 -15.88 16.11
N LEU A 157 9.77 -16.77 15.14
CA LEU A 157 10.20 -18.15 15.40
C LEU A 157 11.59 -18.23 16.03
N ALA A 158 12.54 -17.45 15.50
CA ALA A 158 13.89 -17.37 16.06
C ALA A 158 13.89 -16.87 17.51
N GLN A 159 13.12 -15.82 17.79
CA GLN A 159 12.97 -15.28 19.15
C GLN A 159 12.33 -16.31 20.09
N GLY A 160 11.31 -17.04 19.65
CA GLY A 160 10.68 -18.10 20.45
C GLY A 160 11.63 -19.23 20.81
N ARG A 161 12.52 -19.63 19.88
CA ARG A 161 13.58 -20.62 20.15
C ARG A 161 14.57 -20.10 21.19
N PHE A 162 15.07 -18.88 21.02
CA PHE A 162 15.97 -18.24 21.98
C PHE A 162 15.36 -18.15 23.38
N LEU A 163 14.10 -17.71 23.48
CA LEU A 163 13.41 -17.61 24.78
C LEU A 163 13.29 -18.99 25.46
N ARG A 164 12.97 -20.04 24.68
CA ARG A 164 12.91 -21.40 25.21
C ARG A 164 14.27 -21.92 25.69
N GLU A 165 15.34 -21.63 24.95
CA GLU A 165 16.71 -21.99 25.38
C GLU A 165 17.12 -21.24 26.66
N ARG A 166 16.81 -19.94 26.74
CA ARG A 166 17.25 -19.09 27.85
C ARG A 166 16.46 -19.30 29.14
N PHE A 167 15.15 -19.55 29.02
CA PHE A 167 14.22 -19.59 30.15
C PHE A 167 13.55 -20.95 30.35
N GLY A 168 13.45 -21.80 29.32
CA GLY A 168 12.77 -23.11 29.41
C GLY A 168 13.54 -24.20 30.15
N GLN A 169 14.83 -23.99 30.45
CA GLN A 169 15.64 -24.89 31.27
C GLN A 169 15.39 -24.72 32.79
N ALA A 170 14.65 -23.68 33.21
CA ALA A 170 14.40 -23.42 34.63
C ALA A 170 13.40 -24.40 35.28
N GLU A 171 12.56 -25.08 34.50
CA GLU A 171 11.58 -26.06 35.03
C GLU A 171 12.16 -27.47 35.20
N GLY A 172 13.27 -27.79 34.53
CA GLY A 172 13.94 -29.11 34.63
C GLY A 172 14.89 -29.27 35.82
N ASN A 173 15.26 -28.16 36.47
CA ASN A 173 16.14 -28.12 37.64
C ASN A 173 15.36 -27.71 38.90
N ALA A 174 14.15 -28.24 39.06
CA ALA A 174 13.48 -28.26 40.35
C ALA A 174 14.38 -29.00 41.35
N LEU A 175 15.16 -28.22 42.11
CA LEU A 175 15.75 -28.50 43.41
C LEU A 175 15.55 -29.96 43.85
N THR A 176 16.49 -30.84 43.47
CA THR A 176 16.71 -32.10 44.17
C THR A 176 17.14 -31.74 45.58
N LEU A 177 16.17 -31.60 46.48
CA LEU A 177 16.44 -31.48 47.91
C LEU A 177 17.22 -32.74 48.32
N PRO A 178 18.37 -32.60 49.01
CA PRO A 178 19.08 -33.74 49.55
C PRO A 178 18.13 -34.57 50.42
N GLY A 179 17.95 -35.85 50.08
CA GLY A 179 17.05 -36.74 50.81
C GLY A 179 17.42 -36.85 52.30
N PRO A 180 16.44 -37.05 53.21
CA PRO A 180 16.72 -37.12 54.63
C PRO A 180 17.65 -38.30 54.95
N ALA A 181 18.65 -38.04 55.79
CA ALA A 181 19.62 -39.02 56.26
C ALA A 181 18.92 -40.22 56.92
N ARG A 182 19.34 -41.43 56.53
CA ARG A 182 18.92 -42.68 57.18
C ARG A 182 19.39 -42.69 58.64
N PRO A 183 18.55 -43.08 59.61
CA PRO A 183 19.02 -43.38 60.95
C PRO A 183 19.90 -44.63 60.92
N LEU A 184 20.99 -44.56 61.69
CA LEU A 184 21.88 -45.69 61.99
C LEU A 184 21.20 -46.54 63.06
N ASP A 185 20.97 -47.82 62.75
CA ASP A 185 20.74 -48.87 63.74
C ASP A 185 22.08 -49.34 64.34
#